data_AF-A0A0L0DFW3-F1
#
_entry.id   AF-A0A0L0DFW3-F1
#
_cell.length_a   1.000
_cell.length_b   1.000
_cell.length_c   1.000
_cell.angle_alpha   90.00
_cell.angle_beta   90.00
_cell.angle_gamma   90.00
#
_symmetry.space_group_name_H-M   'P 1'
#
loop_
_entity.id
_entity.type
_entity.pdbx_description
1 polymer ?
#
loop_
_entity_poly.entity_id
_entity_poly.type
_entity_poly.pdbx_seq_one_letter_code
_entity_poly.pdbx_strand_id
1 'polypeptide(L)'
;MCSLSAVEKLEADVVVNATYPLQRRDDGVLRMWKRYHVVYVAGAAVVVTSAATIVLALAGAVLEFYFVLVLAALLMSIIALVAYKDIRYLTIAPLDGWYSFELSSKSAPIVKAPLHNVYLRIERQTGFSGKTYYVLVLNGYMMDKFILSAAVPSSDVDDLRKIANVLAYNIGINYFDVANISRLHTVRHHRPKADNPLRATLPLGM
;
A
#
# COMPACT_ATOMS: atom_id res chain seq x y z
N MET A 1 -5.68 -28.76 4.20
CA MET A 1 -4.62 -27.74 4.08
C MET A 1 -4.93 -26.65 5.08
N CYS A 2 -4.15 -26.56 6.17
CA CYS A 2 -4.36 -25.59 7.23
C CYS A 2 -4.02 -24.20 6.66
N SER A 3 -5.02 -23.33 6.47
CA SER A 3 -4.76 -21.95 6.10
C SER A 3 -4.13 -21.26 7.30
N LEU A 4 -2.84 -20.92 7.22
CA LEU A 4 -2.17 -20.07 8.21
C LEU A 4 -3.01 -18.82 8.46
N SER A 5 -3.21 -18.47 9.72
CA SER A 5 -3.86 -17.21 10.08
C SER A 5 -3.03 -16.05 9.52
N ALA A 6 -3.65 -14.90 9.27
CA ALA A 6 -2.89 -13.77 8.72
C ALA A 6 -1.80 -13.23 9.64
N VAL A 7 -1.97 -13.43 10.94
CA VAL A 7 -0.95 -13.10 11.93
C VAL A 7 0.26 -13.99 11.73
N GLU A 8 0.06 -15.31 11.62
CA GLU A 8 1.14 -16.28 11.39
C GLU A 8 1.87 -16.01 10.08
N LYS A 9 1.14 -15.64 9.02
CA LYS A 9 1.76 -15.28 7.74
C LYS A 9 2.60 -14.01 7.87
N LEU A 10 2.05 -12.97 8.50
CA LEU A 10 2.78 -11.72 8.72
C LEU A 10 4.00 -11.94 9.62
N GLU A 11 3.87 -12.78 10.64
CA GLU A 11 4.97 -13.17 11.52
C GLU A 11 6.07 -13.89 10.74
N ALA A 12 5.71 -14.87 9.89
CA ALA A 12 6.67 -15.54 9.02
C ALA A 12 7.38 -14.56 8.08
N ASP A 13 6.66 -13.61 7.49
CA ASP A 13 7.23 -12.58 6.62
C ASP A 13 8.18 -11.64 7.40
N VAL A 14 7.85 -11.30 8.66
CA VAL A 14 8.69 -10.47 9.55
C VAL A 14 9.93 -11.23 10.04
N VAL A 15 9.82 -12.54 10.27
CA VAL A 15 10.97 -13.39 10.64
C VAL A 15 11.97 -13.47 9.47
N VAL A 16 11.49 -13.58 8.24
CA VAL A 16 12.35 -13.58 7.04
C VAL A 16 12.92 -12.18 6.76
N ASN A 17 12.09 -11.14 6.90
CA ASN A 17 12.49 -9.75 6.70
C ASN A 17 11.99 -8.89 7.86
N ALA A 18 12.90 -8.54 8.77
CA ALA A 18 12.61 -7.73 9.95
C ALA A 18 11.97 -6.37 9.64
N THR A 19 12.15 -5.83 8.42
CA THR A 19 11.57 -4.55 7.96
C THR A 19 10.41 -4.72 6.98
N TYR A 20 9.81 -5.90 6.90
CA TYR A 20 8.72 -6.20 5.96
C TYR A 20 7.61 -5.12 5.95
N PRO A 21 7.13 -4.66 4.78
CA PRO A 21 7.46 -5.11 3.43
C PRO A 21 8.66 -4.39 2.81
N LEU A 22 9.34 -3.52 3.56
CA LEU A 22 10.47 -2.76 3.08
C LEU A 22 11.73 -3.62 3.06
N GLN A 23 12.52 -3.46 2.01
CA GLN A 23 13.85 -4.05 1.91
C GLN A 23 14.87 -3.03 2.36
N ARG A 24 15.75 -3.43 3.28
CA ARG A 24 16.89 -2.62 3.70
C ARG A 24 17.97 -2.68 2.63
N ARG A 25 18.43 -1.51 2.21
CA ARG A 25 19.55 -1.34 1.29
C ARG A 25 20.83 -1.03 2.07
N ASP A 26 21.99 -1.18 1.44
CA ASP A 26 23.32 -1.02 2.06
C ASP A 26 23.56 0.37 2.64
N ASP A 27 22.87 1.39 2.12
CA ASP A 27 22.88 2.78 2.61
C ASP A 27 22.02 3.00 3.87
N GLY A 28 21.40 1.95 4.41
CA GLY A 28 20.50 2.03 5.57
C GLY A 28 19.09 2.52 5.24
N VAL A 29 18.80 2.80 3.96
CA VAL A 29 17.49 3.22 3.48
C VAL A 29 16.60 2.00 3.26
N LEU A 30 15.33 2.14 3.64
CA LEU A 30 14.30 1.12 3.49
C LEU A 30 13.46 1.44 2.26
N ARG A 31 13.32 0.51 1.33
CA ARG A 31 12.53 0.73 0.10
C ARG A 31 11.54 -0.41 -0.15
N MET A 32 10.34 -0.06 -0.57
CA MET A 32 9.36 -1.01 -1.10
C MET A 32 8.80 -0.49 -2.41
N TRP A 33 8.29 -1.42 -3.22
CA TRP A 33 7.53 -1.09 -4.41
C TRP A 33 6.25 -1.90 -4.49
N LYS A 34 5.19 -1.27 -5.00
CA LYS A 34 3.90 -1.94 -5.21
C LYS A 34 3.28 -1.50 -6.52
N ARG A 35 2.74 -2.47 -7.26
CA ARG A 35 1.87 -2.24 -8.42
C ARG A 35 0.41 -2.39 -8.00
N TYR A 36 -0.49 -1.69 -8.70
CA TYR A 36 -1.91 -1.86 -8.47
C TYR A 36 -2.35 -3.23 -8.98
N HIS A 37 -3.10 -3.96 -8.16
CA HIS A 37 -3.67 -5.24 -8.56
C HIS A 37 -4.57 -5.10 -9.80
N VAL A 38 -5.20 -3.93 -9.96
CA VAL A 38 -6.02 -3.54 -11.10
C VAL A 38 -5.28 -3.67 -12.44
N VAL A 39 -3.95 -3.53 -12.47
CA VAL A 39 -3.15 -3.71 -13.70
C VAL A 39 -3.24 -5.14 -14.22
N TYR A 40 -3.19 -6.13 -13.33
CA TYR A 40 -3.27 -7.54 -13.72
C TYR A 40 -4.68 -7.90 -14.18
N VAL A 41 -5.70 -7.38 -13.49
CA VAL A 41 -7.11 -7.56 -13.88
C VAL A 41 -7.38 -6.90 -15.23
N ALA A 42 -6.92 -5.66 -15.43
CA ALA A 42 -7.04 -4.95 -16.70
C ALA A 42 -6.29 -5.67 -17.82
N GLY A 43 -5.08 -6.18 -17.56
CA GLY A 43 -4.32 -6.96 -18.53
C GLY A 43 -5.04 -8.25 -18.97
N ALA A 44 -5.61 -9.00 -18.02
CA ALA A 44 -6.43 -10.16 -18.33
C ALA A 44 -7.68 -9.78 -19.13
N ALA A 45 -8.35 -8.68 -18.74
CA ALA A 45 -9.53 -8.18 -19.45
C ALA A 45 -9.20 -7.77 -20.90
N VAL A 46 -8.05 -7.15 -21.17
CA VAL A 46 -7.59 -6.81 -22.53
C VAL A 46 -7.44 -8.08 -23.36
N VAL A 47 -6.82 -9.14 -22.83
CA VAL A 47 -6.63 -10.41 -23.56
C VAL A 47 -7.98 -11.05 -23.91
N VAL A 48 -8.89 -11.14 -22.93
CA VAL A 48 -10.22 -11.75 -23.13
C VAL A 48 -11.06 -10.95 -24.11
N THR A 49 -11.12 -9.63 -23.97
CA THR A 49 -11.91 -8.76 -24.85
C THR A 49 -11.34 -8.68 -26.26
N SER A 50 -10.00 -8.73 -26.41
CA SER A 50 -9.36 -8.82 -27.73
C SER A 50 -9.73 -10.13 -28.45
N ALA A 51 -9.63 -11.27 -27.74
CA ALA A 51 -10.02 -12.56 -28.30
C ALA A 51 -11.50 -12.60 -28.69
N ALA A 52 -12.39 -12.08 -27.83
CA ALA A 52 -13.81 -11.96 -28.12
C ALA A 52 -14.08 -11.09 -29.36
N THR A 53 -13.40 -9.94 -29.47
CA THR A 53 -13.53 -9.05 -30.64
C THR A 53 -13.16 -9.76 -31.94
N ILE A 54 -12.06 -10.51 -31.94
CA ILE A 54 -11.58 -11.27 -33.11
C ILE A 54 -12.60 -12.35 -33.50
N VAL A 55 -13.07 -13.15 -32.53
CA VAL A 55 -14.06 -14.21 -32.78
C VAL A 55 -15.34 -13.64 -33.37
N LEU A 56 -15.86 -12.55 -32.81
CA LEU A 56 -17.07 -11.92 -33.30
C LEU A 56 -16.90 -11.30 -34.69
N ALA A 57 -15.73 -10.71 -34.98
CA ALA A 57 -15.42 -10.19 -36.30
C ALA A 57 -15.38 -11.32 -37.36
N LEU A 58 -14.75 -12.46 -37.03
CA LEU A 58 -14.70 -13.63 -37.91
C LEU A 58 -16.07 -14.29 -38.10
N ALA A 59 -16.95 -14.19 -37.11
CA ALA A 59 -18.34 -14.64 -37.21
C ALA A 59 -19.24 -13.68 -38.02
N GLY A 60 -18.72 -12.55 -38.52
CA GLY A 60 -19.49 -11.56 -39.29
C GLY A 60 -20.41 -10.67 -38.44
N ALA A 61 -20.26 -10.68 -37.11
CA ALA A 61 -21.14 -10.00 -36.16
C ALA A 61 -20.82 -8.50 -35.96
N VAL A 62 -20.09 -7.87 -36.88
CA VAL A 62 -19.52 -6.53 -36.68
C VAL A 62 -20.59 -5.43 -36.51
N LEU A 63 -21.78 -5.64 -37.08
CA LEU A 63 -22.91 -4.70 -36.98
C LEU A 63 -23.79 -4.93 -35.74
N GLU A 64 -23.51 -5.98 -34.97
CA GLU A 64 -24.35 -6.38 -33.85
C GLU A 64 -24.04 -5.57 -32.58
N PHE A 65 -25.07 -5.33 -31.76
CA PHE A 65 -24.93 -4.54 -30.54
C PHE A 65 -23.88 -5.11 -29.56
N TYR A 66 -23.79 -6.44 -29.46
CA TYR A 66 -22.82 -7.09 -28.58
C TYR A 66 -21.36 -6.89 -29.03
N PHE A 67 -21.11 -6.70 -30.33
CA PHE A 67 -19.78 -6.36 -30.84
C PHE A 67 -19.34 -4.98 -30.31
N VAL A 68 -20.24 -4.01 -30.32
CA VAL A 68 -19.99 -2.66 -29.77
C VAL A 68 -19.69 -2.71 -28.27
N LEU A 69 -20.42 -3.54 -27.51
CA LEU A 69 -20.17 -3.73 -26.08
C LEU A 69 -18.78 -4.30 -25.80
N VAL A 70 -18.37 -5.33 -26.55
CA VAL A 70 -17.04 -5.94 -26.41
C VAL A 70 -15.94 -4.94 -26.77
N LEU A 71 -16.14 -4.13 -27.82
CA LEU A 71 -15.19 -3.09 -28.21
C LEU A 71 -15.07 -1.99 -27.14
N ALA A 72 -16.19 -1.55 -26.56
CA ALA A 72 -16.19 -0.59 -25.45
C ALA A 72 -15.48 -1.16 -24.21
N ALA A 73 -15.72 -2.44 -23.89
CA ALA A 73 -15.03 -3.12 -22.80
C ALA A 73 -13.51 -3.22 -23.05
N LEU A 74 -13.09 -3.50 -24.29
CA LEU A 74 -11.68 -3.47 -24.69
C LEU A 74 -11.09 -2.08 -24.47
N LEU A 75 -11.73 -1.02 -24.96
CA LEU A 75 -11.27 0.36 -24.77
C LEU A 75 -11.11 0.70 -23.28
N MET A 76 -12.12 0.38 -22.46
CA MET A 76 -12.08 0.63 -21.01
C MET A 76 -10.95 -0.15 -20.32
N SER A 77 -10.70 -1.40 -20.73
CA SER A 77 -9.61 -2.20 -20.17
C SER A 77 -8.23 -1.65 -20.54
N ILE A 78 -8.06 -1.09 -21.75
CA ILE A 78 -6.83 -0.41 -22.17
C ILE A 78 -6.64 0.88 -21.37
N ILE A 79 -7.67 1.70 -21.22
CA ILE A 79 -7.62 2.93 -20.41
C ILE A 79 -7.21 2.59 -18.97
N ALA A 80 -7.80 1.55 -18.36
CA ALA A 80 -7.44 1.10 -17.03
C ALA A 80 -5.96 0.64 -16.97
N LEU A 81 -5.49 -0.12 -17.96
CA LEU A 81 -4.10 -0.57 -18.00
C LEU A 81 -3.13 0.61 -18.00
N VAL A 82 -3.40 1.64 -18.82
CA VAL A 82 -2.57 2.86 -18.88
C VAL A 82 -2.65 3.66 -17.59
N ALA A 83 -3.84 3.81 -17.01
CA ALA A 83 -4.06 4.59 -15.80
C ALA A 83 -3.38 3.98 -14.56
N TYR A 84 -3.31 2.66 -14.47
CA TYR A 84 -2.80 1.97 -13.28
C TYR A 84 -1.37 1.42 -13.44
N LYS A 85 -0.72 1.59 -14.61
CA LYS A 85 0.59 1.00 -14.93
C LYS A 85 1.72 1.36 -13.96
N ASP A 86 1.60 2.51 -13.29
CA ASP A 86 2.70 3.09 -12.54
C ASP A 86 3.04 2.29 -11.27
N ILE A 87 4.34 2.03 -11.13
CA ILE A 87 4.92 1.42 -9.93
C ILE A 87 5.07 2.51 -8.89
N ARG A 88 4.62 2.24 -7.67
CA ARG A 88 4.80 3.15 -6.54
C ARG A 88 5.96 2.70 -5.71
N TYR A 89 6.87 3.62 -5.43
CA TYR A 89 8.00 3.42 -4.54
C TYR A 89 7.75 4.19 -3.25
N LEU A 90 7.90 3.51 -2.13
CA LEU A 90 8.00 4.13 -0.82
C LEU A 90 9.42 3.92 -0.32
N THR A 91 10.09 5.03 -0.03
CA THR A 91 11.44 5.06 0.49
C THR A 91 11.40 5.71 1.87
N ILE A 92 11.96 5.05 2.87
CA ILE A 92 12.03 5.52 4.25
C ILE A 92 13.51 5.54 4.62
N ALA A 93 14.02 6.69 5.06
CA ALA A 93 15.38 6.84 5.56
C ALA A 93 15.30 7.12 7.07
N PRO A 94 15.36 6.10 7.94
CA PRO A 94 15.15 6.27 9.37
C PRO A 94 16.25 7.10 10.03
N LEU A 95 17.50 6.96 9.54
CA LEU A 95 18.67 7.68 10.05
C LEU A 95 18.61 9.18 9.70
N ASP A 96 18.15 9.50 8.50
CA ASP A 96 18.04 10.89 8.03
C ASP A 96 16.70 11.56 8.41
N GLY A 97 15.73 10.79 8.92
CA GLY A 97 14.46 11.31 9.42
C GLY A 97 13.45 11.74 8.35
N TRP A 98 13.52 11.18 7.13
CA TRP A 98 12.60 11.51 6.03
C TRP A 98 12.06 10.26 5.30
N TYR A 99 10.95 10.43 4.59
CA TYR A 99 10.42 9.46 3.64
C TYR A 99 10.09 10.14 2.31
N SER A 100 10.09 9.37 1.23
CA SER A 100 9.60 9.79 -0.08
C SER A 100 8.60 8.79 -0.66
N PHE A 101 7.61 9.33 -1.37
CA PHE A 101 6.68 8.55 -2.19
C PHE A 101 6.81 8.98 -3.65
N GLU A 102 7.09 8.01 -4.51
CA GLU A 102 7.46 8.23 -5.92
C GLU A 102 6.64 7.32 -6.82
N LEU A 103 6.28 7.81 -8.01
CA LEU A 103 5.71 7.00 -9.09
C LEU A 103 6.76 6.83 -10.16
N SER A 104 6.85 5.62 -10.73
CA SER A 104 7.80 5.30 -11.80
C SER A 104 7.68 6.19 -13.04
N SER A 105 6.52 6.79 -13.28
CA SER A 105 6.26 7.68 -14.40
C SER A 105 6.71 9.12 -14.18
N LYS A 106 6.98 9.53 -12.94
CA LYS A 106 7.33 10.90 -12.59
C LYS A 106 8.83 11.01 -12.35
N SER A 107 9.41 12.12 -12.80
CA SER A 107 10.82 12.46 -12.59
C SER A 107 11.14 12.95 -11.18
N ALA A 108 10.12 13.38 -10.43
CA ALA A 108 10.24 13.89 -9.06
C ALA A 108 9.30 13.12 -8.10
N PRO A 109 9.66 13.00 -6.81
CA PRO A 109 8.79 12.43 -5.79
C PRO A 109 7.48 13.22 -5.67
N ILE A 110 6.38 12.51 -5.48
CA ILE A 110 5.08 13.14 -5.17
C ILE A 110 5.19 13.89 -3.84
N VAL A 111 5.82 13.24 -2.86
CA VAL A 111 6.08 13.86 -1.56
C VAL A 111 7.44 13.42 -1.04
N LYS A 112 8.16 14.35 -0.44
CA LYS A 112 9.30 14.08 0.43
C LYS A 112 9.05 14.83 1.73
N ALA A 113 8.85 14.10 2.82
CA ALA A 113 8.41 14.69 4.07
C ALA A 113 9.10 14.04 5.28
N PRO A 114 9.04 14.68 6.47
CA PRO A 114 9.65 14.14 7.67
C PRO A 114 8.97 12.86 8.16
N LEU A 115 9.72 12.04 8.90
CA LEU A 115 9.27 10.71 9.32
C LEU A 115 8.05 10.69 10.25
N HIS A 116 7.76 11.78 10.97
CA HIS A 116 6.57 11.86 11.83
C HIS A 116 5.25 11.78 11.05
N ASN A 117 5.28 12.02 9.73
CA ASN A 117 4.12 11.93 8.86
C ASN A 117 3.87 10.52 8.31
N VAL A 118 4.72 9.53 8.63
CA VAL A 118 4.50 8.11 8.28
C VAL A 118 4.36 7.30 9.55
N TYR A 119 3.41 6.37 9.53
CA TYR A 119 3.10 5.55 10.69
C TYR A 119 2.54 4.19 10.30
N LEU A 120 2.70 3.24 11.22
CA LEU A 120 1.94 2.01 11.25
C LEU A 120 0.69 2.20 12.12
N ARG A 121 -0.44 1.67 11.68
CA ARG A 121 -1.68 1.71 12.44
C ARG A 121 -2.44 0.40 12.33
N ILE A 122 -2.97 -0.06 13.46
CA ILE A 122 -4.00 -1.10 13.44
C ILE A 122 -5.34 -0.44 13.19
N GLU A 123 -6.04 -0.89 12.17
CA GLU A 123 -7.40 -0.45 11.88
C GLU A 123 -8.40 -1.55 12.15
N ARG A 124 -9.50 -1.15 12.79
CA ARG A 124 -10.69 -1.97 12.93
C ARG A 124 -11.51 -1.88 11.66
N GLN A 125 -11.88 -3.03 11.09
CA GLN A 125 -12.80 -3.13 9.98
C GLN A 125 -13.95 -4.06 10.37
N THR A 126 -15.16 -3.72 9.93
CA THR A 126 -16.36 -4.49 10.22
C THR A 126 -16.78 -5.22 8.95
N GLY A 127 -16.85 -6.54 9.01
CA GLY A 127 -17.28 -7.36 7.87
C GLY A 127 -18.78 -7.33 7.64
N PHE A 128 -19.18 -7.80 6.46
CA PHE A 128 -20.59 -7.97 6.10
C PHE A 128 -21.35 -8.91 7.05
N SER A 129 -20.65 -9.84 7.72
CA SER A 129 -21.21 -10.74 8.74
C SER A 129 -21.32 -10.12 10.14
N GLY A 130 -21.03 -8.81 10.29
CA GLY A 130 -20.96 -8.12 11.58
C GLY A 130 -19.71 -8.45 12.41
N LYS A 131 -18.89 -9.42 11.97
CA LYS A 131 -17.64 -9.76 12.63
C LYS A 131 -16.63 -8.62 12.47
N THR A 132 -16.04 -8.23 13.58
CA THR A 132 -14.95 -7.26 13.60
C THR A 132 -13.63 -7.95 13.31
N TYR A 133 -12.81 -7.32 12.50
CA TYR A 133 -11.45 -7.77 12.23
C TYR A 133 -10.46 -6.62 12.23
N TYR A 134 -9.20 -6.96 12.42
CA TYR A 134 -8.11 -6.00 12.53
C TYR A 134 -7.10 -6.19 11.40
N VAL A 135 -6.65 -5.08 10.85
CA VAL A 135 -5.62 -5.05 9.81
C VAL A 135 -4.50 -4.10 10.19
N LEU A 136 -3.27 -4.47 9.86
CA LEU A 136 -2.11 -3.60 10.01
C LEU A 136 -1.91 -2.80 8.73
N VAL A 137 -1.80 -1.49 8.88
CA VAL A 137 -1.71 -0.53 7.78
C VAL A 137 -0.48 0.34 7.94
N LEU A 138 0.29 0.49 6.87
CA LEU A 138 1.31 1.52 6.71
C LEU A 138 0.71 2.68 5.92
N ASN A 139 0.67 3.87 6.52
CA ASN A 139 0.07 5.06 5.93
C ASN A 139 0.87 6.33 6.29
N GLY A 140 0.54 7.43 5.63
CA GLY A 140 1.16 8.73 5.90
C GLY A 140 0.61 9.86 5.05
N TYR A 141 1.27 11.01 5.13
CA TYR A 141 0.87 12.19 4.36
C TYR A 141 1.16 12.01 2.85
N MET A 142 0.15 12.26 2.00
CA MET A 142 0.25 12.18 0.53
C MET A 142 0.87 10.88 0.00
N MET A 143 0.62 9.76 0.67
CA MET A 143 0.99 8.43 0.22
C MET A 143 -0.21 7.50 0.22
N ASP A 144 -0.13 6.43 -0.57
CA ASP A 144 -1.17 5.42 -0.58
C ASP A 144 -1.14 4.58 0.70
N LYS A 145 -2.33 4.14 1.11
CA LYS A 145 -2.52 3.26 2.24
C LYS A 145 -2.09 1.82 1.90
N PHE A 146 -1.10 1.30 2.59
CA PHE A 146 -0.62 -0.07 2.40
C PHE A 146 -1.13 -0.99 3.49
N ILE A 147 -2.05 -1.88 3.15
CA ILE A 147 -2.50 -2.96 4.04
C ILE A 147 -1.42 -4.06 4.02
N LEU A 148 -0.80 -4.32 5.16
CA LEU A 148 0.28 -5.30 5.32
C LEU A 148 -0.25 -6.71 5.61
N SER A 149 -1.36 -6.81 6.33
CA SER A 149 -2.02 -8.08 6.68
C SER A 149 -2.96 -8.61 5.58
N ALA A 150 -2.67 -8.33 4.31
CA ALA A 150 -3.62 -8.39 3.20
C ALA A 150 -4.18 -9.79 2.84
N ALA A 151 -3.76 -10.87 3.50
CA ALA A 151 -4.22 -12.22 3.17
C ALA A 151 -5.47 -12.65 3.95
N VAL A 152 -5.56 -12.34 5.24
CA VAL A 152 -6.70 -12.65 6.10
C VAL A 152 -6.80 -11.55 7.16
N PRO A 153 -7.98 -11.12 7.58
CA PRO A 153 -8.07 -10.23 8.73
C PRO A 153 -7.89 -10.99 10.05
N SER A 154 -7.13 -10.44 11.01
CA SER A 154 -7.00 -11.10 12.32
C SER A 154 -8.22 -10.82 13.19
N SER A 155 -8.76 -11.84 13.84
CA SER A 155 -9.69 -11.68 14.96
C SER A 155 -8.96 -11.32 16.27
N ASP A 156 -7.69 -11.72 16.38
CA ASP A 156 -6.86 -11.45 17.55
C ASP A 156 -6.05 -10.16 17.33
N VAL A 157 -6.33 -9.15 18.14
CA VAL A 157 -5.67 -7.85 18.08
C VAL A 157 -4.34 -7.84 18.84
N ASP A 158 -4.16 -8.71 19.83
CA ASP A 158 -3.02 -8.66 20.74
C ASP A 158 -1.75 -9.17 20.08
N ASP A 159 -1.84 -10.22 19.28
CA ASP A 159 -0.70 -10.68 18.49
C ASP A 159 -0.34 -9.69 17.38
N LEU A 160 -1.35 -9.07 16.76
CA LEU A 160 -1.13 -8.03 15.76
C LEU A 160 -0.42 -6.81 16.38
N ARG A 161 -0.72 -6.46 17.64
CA ARG A 161 -0.04 -5.38 18.38
C ARG A 161 1.43 -5.68 18.64
N LYS A 162 1.77 -6.93 18.98
CA LYS A 162 3.16 -7.34 19.20
C LYS A 162 3.96 -7.18 17.90
N ILE A 163 3.45 -7.76 16.80
CA ILE A 163 4.08 -7.70 15.49
C ILE A 163 4.20 -6.26 15.00
N ALA A 164 3.14 -5.46 15.15
CA ALA A 164 3.15 -4.07 14.71
C ALA A 164 4.18 -3.22 15.48
N ASN A 165 4.36 -3.44 16.79
CA ASN A 165 5.38 -2.76 17.57
C ASN A 165 6.80 -3.15 17.16
N VAL A 166 7.06 -4.45 16.98
CA VAL A 166 8.35 -4.95 16.50
C VAL A 166 8.66 -4.38 15.13
N LEU A 167 7.68 -4.37 14.23
CA LEU A 167 7.86 -3.85 12.89
C LEU A 167 8.10 -2.34 12.89
N ALA A 168 7.33 -1.57 13.66
CA ALA A 168 7.54 -0.13 13.81
C ALA A 168 8.91 0.19 14.43
N TYR A 169 9.38 -0.65 15.36
CA TYR A 169 10.73 -0.55 15.91
C TYR A 169 11.78 -0.75 14.82
N ASN A 170 11.68 -1.82 14.03
CA ASN A 170 12.66 -2.20 13.02
C ASN A 170 12.72 -1.21 11.84
N ILE A 171 11.57 -0.68 11.43
CA ILE A 171 11.46 0.36 10.41
C ILE A 171 11.90 1.72 10.99
N GLY A 172 11.69 1.94 12.29
CA GLY A 172 11.99 3.19 12.97
C GLY A 172 10.93 4.27 12.76
N ILE A 173 9.64 3.91 12.70
CA ILE A 173 8.52 4.85 12.51
C ILE A 173 7.54 4.84 13.70
N ASN A 174 6.57 5.75 13.68
CA ASN A 174 5.51 5.81 14.69
C ASN A 174 4.54 4.63 14.54
N TYR A 175 3.99 4.16 15.66
CA TYR A 175 2.96 3.13 15.71
C TYR A 175 1.74 3.63 16.48
N PHE A 176 0.55 3.39 15.91
CA PHE A 176 -0.72 3.71 16.52
C PHE A 176 -1.61 2.46 16.63
N ASP A 177 -1.99 2.08 17.85
CA ASP A 177 -3.05 1.10 18.12
C ASP A 177 -4.44 1.55 17.60
N VAL A 178 -5.42 0.65 17.71
CA VAL A 178 -6.79 0.81 17.18
C VAL A 178 -7.47 2.09 17.68
N ALA A 179 -7.53 2.27 18.99
CA ALA A 179 -8.18 3.42 19.62
C ALA A 179 -7.24 4.61 19.69
N ASN A 180 -7.71 5.83 19.37
CA ASN A 180 -6.89 7.05 19.37
C ASN A 180 -6.33 7.46 20.74
N ILE A 181 -6.88 6.92 21.82
CA ILE A 181 -6.48 7.19 23.21
C ILE A 181 -5.72 6.01 23.83
N SER A 182 -5.30 5.04 23.01
CA SER A 182 -4.64 3.84 23.51
C SER A 182 -3.30 4.19 24.14
N ARG A 183 -2.99 3.57 25.28
CA ARG A 183 -1.66 3.69 25.89
C ARG A 183 -0.60 2.86 25.17
N LEU A 184 -1.02 2.05 24.19
CA LEU A 184 -0.15 1.17 23.41
C LEU A 184 0.41 1.86 22.15
N HIS A 185 0.14 3.15 21.94
CA HIS A 185 0.80 3.92 20.90
C HIS A 185 2.30 4.05 21.19
N THR A 186 3.13 3.91 20.14
CA THR A 186 4.58 4.14 20.22
C THR A 186 4.94 5.30 19.32
N VAL A 187 5.17 6.47 19.91
CA VAL A 187 5.58 7.68 19.18
C VAL A 187 7.08 7.87 19.35
N ARG A 188 7.82 7.87 18.24
CA ARG A 188 9.27 8.09 18.17
C ARG A 188 9.60 9.44 17.55
N HIS A 189 8.82 9.81 16.53
CA HIS A 189 9.01 11.01 15.74
C HIS A 189 7.92 11.99 16.07
N HIS A 190 8.30 13.07 16.73
CA HIS A 190 7.39 14.18 17.02
C HIS A 190 7.47 15.23 15.92
N ARG A 191 6.35 15.89 15.68
CA ARG A 191 6.36 17.12 14.89
C ARG A 191 7.24 18.15 15.60
N PRO A 192 8.21 18.79 14.91
CA PRO A 192 8.97 19.88 15.49
C PRO A 192 8.04 20.98 15.97
N LYS A 193 8.32 21.56 17.14
CA LYS A 193 7.58 22.73 17.63
C LYS A 193 7.74 23.90 16.66
N ALA A 194 6.74 24.80 16.62
CA ALA A 194 6.65 25.86 15.63
C ALA A 194 7.81 26.88 15.68
N ASP A 195 8.47 26.99 16.81
CA ASP A 195 9.65 27.81 17.14
C ASP A 195 10.99 27.14 16.76
N ASN A 196 10.97 25.88 16.28
CA ASN A 196 12.18 25.17 15.91
C ASN A 196 12.65 25.58 14.49
N PRO A 197 13.89 26.09 14.32
CA PRO A 197 14.43 26.56 13.04
C PRO A 197 14.49 25.48 11.95
N LEU A 198 14.43 24.19 12.29
CA LEU A 198 14.32 23.08 11.33
C LEU A 198 13.03 23.09 10.51
N ARG A 199 12.04 23.89 10.91
CA ARG A 199 10.81 24.13 10.13
C ARG A 199 11.05 25.06 8.93
N ALA A 200 12.10 25.87 8.95
CA ALA A 200 12.42 26.84 7.88
C ALA A 200 13.07 26.20 6.64
N THR A 201 13.61 24.98 6.76
CA THR A 201 14.36 24.29 5.69
C THR A 201 13.58 23.18 5.00
N LEU A 202 12.39 22.83 5.49
CA LEU A 202 11.53 21.87 4.83
C LEU A 202 10.66 22.61 3.82
N PRO A 203 10.62 22.22 2.54
CA PRO A 203 9.71 22.82 1.58
C PRO A 203 8.29 22.61 2.11
N LEU A 204 7.64 23.71 2.49
CA LEU A 204 6.20 23.74 2.63
C LEU A 204 5.66 23.27 1.28
N GLY A 205 5.03 22.10 1.26
CA GLY A 205 4.49 21.53 0.03
C GLY A 205 3.68 22.59 -0.71
N MET A 206 4.10 22.87 -1.94
CA MET A 206 3.22 23.46 -2.96
C MET A 206 2.22 22.39 -3.41
#